data_AF-A0A1I4GS52-F1
#
_entry.id   AF-A0A1I4GS52-F1
#
_cell.length_a   1.000
_cell.length_b   1.000
_cell.length_c   1.000
_cell.angle_alpha   90.00
_cell.angle_beta   90.00
_cell.angle_gamma   90.00
#
_symmetry.space_group_name_H-M   'P 1'
#
loop_
_entity.id
_entity.type
_entity.pdbx_description
1 polymer ?
#
loop_
_entity_poly.entity_id
_entity_poly.type
_entity_poly.pdbx_seq_one_letter_code
_entity_poly.pdbx_strand_id
1 'polypeptide(L)' 'MSNDSAESTTSTGLTPEQRLEAPTTNLIDAGIATIHDMATLRACVAYENANQQRVRILRRLAERAQEIRTQEK' A
#
# COMPACT_ATOMS: atom_id res chain seq x y z
N MET A 1 0.09 -31.88 -15.55
CA MET A 1 -0.79 -30.75 -15.22
C MET A 1 -0.87 -30.65 -13.70
N SER A 2 -0.15 -29.70 -13.12
CA SER A 2 -0.31 -29.28 -11.72
C SER A 2 -0.29 -27.76 -11.74
N ASN A 3 -1.47 -27.17 -11.93
CA ASN A 3 -1.68 -25.74 -11.84
C ASN A 3 -1.92 -25.43 -10.35
N ASP A 4 -0.84 -25.42 -9.57
CA ASP A 4 -0.89 -25.06 -8.15
C ASP A 4 -0.94 -23.53 -8.06
N SER A 5 -2.13 -23.08 -7.70
CA SER A 5 -2.55 -21.69 -7.62
C SER A 5 -1.89 -21.03 -6.40
N ALA A 6 -0.65 -20.57 -6.57
CA ALA A 6 -0.08 -19.57 -5.68
C ALA A 6 -0.16 -18.22 -6.41
N GLU A 7 -1.36 -17.63 -6.41
CA GLU A 7 -1.46 -16.16 -6.39
C GLU A 7 -0.69 -15.68 -5.15
N SER A 8 0.62 -15.59 -5.30
CA SER A 8 1.43 -14.69 -4.51
C SER A 8 0.91 -13.32 -4.89
N THR A 9 -0.06 -12.84 -4.13
CA THR A 9 -0.24 -11.42 -3.86
C THR A 9 1.15 -10.92 -3.49
N THR A 10 1.88 -10.47 -4.50
CA THR A 10 3.21 -9.94 -4.35
C THR A 10 3.02 -8.62 -3.63
N SER A 11 2.90 -8.69 -2.30
CA SER A 11 3.37 -7.62 -1.44
C SER A 11 4.80 -7.41 -1.92
N THR A 12 4.99 -6.40 -2.77
CA THR A 12 6.29 -5.85 -3.13
C THR A 12 7.03 -5.84 -1.80
N GLY A 13 8.17 -6.51 -1.61
CA GLY A 13 8.77 -6.68 -0.28
C GLY A 13 9.19 -5.38 0.43
N LEU A 14 8.69 -4.23 -0.04
CA LEU A 14 8.88 -2.88 0.44
C LEU A 14 8.16 -2.67 1.77
N THR A 15 8.93 -2.20 2.76
CA THR A 15 8.41 -1.75 4.05
C THR A 15 7.57 -0.47 3.89
N PRO A 16 6.73 -0.12 4.88
CA PRO A 16 6.02 1.17 4.91
C PRO A 16 6.94 2.37 4.66
N GLU A 17 8.11 2.36 5.28
CA GLU A 17 9.16 3.37 5.11
C GLU A 17 9.60 3.49 3.64
N GLN A 18 9.95 2.37 3.00
CA GLN A 18 10.40 2.37 1.60
C GLN A 18 9.33 2.87 0.62
N ARG A 19 8.05 2.74 0.96
CA ARG A 19 6.95 3.26 0.12
C ARG A 19 6.65 4.73 0.37
N LEU A 20 6.78 5.19 1.62
CA LEU A 20 6.28 6.50 2.05
C LEU A 20 7.38 7.57 2.17
N GLU A 21 8.65 7.18 2.27
CA GLU A 21 9.78 8.11 2.41
C GLU A 21 10.42 8.53 1.07
N ALA A 22 9.85 8.10 -0.05
CA ALA A 22 10.36 8.50 -1.34
C ALA A 22 10.37 10.04 -1.47
N PRO A 23 11.44 10.63 -2.02
CA PRO A 23 11.61 12.09 -2.04
C PRO A 23 10.64 12.82 -2.98
N THR A 24 9.93 12.09 -3.84
CA THR A 24 8.94 12.66 -4.77
C THR A 24 7.57 12.03 -4.55
N THR A 25 6.53 12.88 -4.56
CA THR A 25 5.13 12.45 -4.38
C THR A 25 4.72 11.38 -5.39
N ASN A 26 5.21 11.46 -6.64
CA ASN A 26 4.91 10.47 -7.68
C ASN A 26 5.40 9.06 -7.31
N LEU A 27 6.57 8.95 -6.66
CA LEU A 27 7.11 7.66 -6.21
C LEU A 27 6.32 7.13 -5.00
N ILE A 28 5.86 8.01 -4.12
CA ILE A 28 4.97 7.63 -3.02
C ILE A 28 3.64 7.10 -3.58
N ASP A 29 3.04 7.81 -4.55
CA ASP A 29 1.78 7.38 -5.17
C ASP A 29 1.93 6.03 -5.89
N ALA A 30 3.05 5.82 -6.58
CA ALA A 30 3.38 4.52 -7.17
C ALA A 30 3.56 3.45 -6.09
N GLY A 31 4.27 3.76 -5.00
CA GLY A 31 4.44 2.87 -3.85
C GLY A 31 3.10 2.45 -3.24
N ILE A 32 2.17 3.39 -3.08
CA ILE A 32 0.81 3.09 -2.58
C ILE A 32 0.01 2.25 -3.57
N ALA A 33 0.14 2.52 -4.88
CA ALA A 33 -0.57 1.76 -5.92
C ALA A 33 -0.13 0.27 -5.99
N THR A 34 1.07 -0.05 -5.53
CA THR A 34 1.55 -1.45 -5.42
C THR A 34 1.06 -2.18 -4.16
N ILE A 35 0.29 -1.52 -3.28
CA ILE A 35 -0.31 -2.17 -2.11
C ILE A 35 -1.56 -2.91 -2.57
N HIS A 36 -1.57 -4.23 -2.44
CA HIS A 36 -2.69 -5.08 -2.90
C HIS A 36 -3.47 -5.71 -1.74
N ASP A 37 -2.96 -5.60 -0.51
CA ASP A 37 -3.56 -6.22 0.66
C ASP A 37 -3.82 -5.19 1.78
N MET A 38 -4.88 -5.44 2.55
CA MET A 38 -5.28 -4.56 3.64
C MET A 38 -4.31 -4.55 4.82
N ALA A 39 -3.47 -5.58 5.00
CA ALA A 39 -2.52 -5.64 6.11
C ALA A 39 -1.35 -4.66 5.90
N THR A 40 -0.75 -4.68 4.71
CA THR A 40 0.28 -3.75 4.26
C THR A 40 -0.23 -2.32 4.25
N LEU A 41 -1.48 -2.10 3.81
CA LEU A 41 -2.11 -0.78 3.83
C LEU A 41 -2.22 -0.23 5.26
N ARG A 42 -2.67 -1.05 6.22
CA ARG A 42 -2.74 -0.67 7.63
C ARG A 42 -1.37 -0.36 8.21
N ALA A 43 -0.34 -1.12 7.84
CA ALA A 43 1.03 -0.83 8.26
C ALA A 43 1.52 0.53 7.72
N CYS A 44 1.20 0.86 6.46
CA CYS A 44 1.49 2.17 5.88
C CYS A 44 0.75 3.32 6.58
N VAL A 45 -0.52 3.13 6.95
CA VAL A 45 -1.28 4.12 7.72
C VAL A 45 -0.70 4.32 9.11
N ALA A 46 -0.34 3.23 9.81
CA ALA A 46 0.27 3.31 11.14
C ALA A 46 1.63 4.03 11.11
N TYR A 47 2.45 3.73 10.10
CA TYR A 47 3.74 4.39 9.87
C TYR A 47 3.57 5.89 9.66
N GLU A 48 2.69 6.29 8.74
CA GLU A 48 2.46 7.71 8.47
C GLU A 48 1.89 8.43 9.69
N ASN A 49 0.99 7.78 10.44
CA ASN A 49 0.42 8.32 11.67
C ASN A 49 1.45 8.49 12.80
N ALA A 50 2.49 7.66 12.85
CA ALA A 50 3.56 7.73 13.85
C ALA A 50 4.67 8.72 13.48
N ASN A 51 4.84 9.02 12.19
CA ASN A 51 5.91 9.87 11.68
C ASN A 51 5.41 11.27 11.33
N GLN A 52 5.17 11.56 10.05
CA GLN A 52 4.95 12.93 9.56
C GLN A 52 3.47 13.31 9.47
N GLN A 53 2.55 12.36 9.61
CA GLN A 53 1.10 12.54 9.53
C GLN A 53 0.65 13.35 8.30
N ARG A 54 1.29 13.09 7.15
CA ARG A 54 1.00 13.82 5.91
C ARG A 54 -0.40 13.47 5.43
N VAL A 55 -1.32 14.42 5.59
CA VAL A 55 -2.74 14.28 5.24
C VAL A 55 -2.95 13.83 3.79
N ARG A 56 -2.13 14.31 2.84
CA ARG A 56 -2.22 13.93 1.43
C ARG A 56 -1.98 12.43 1.22
N ILE A 57 -1.01 11.85 1.96
CA ILE A 57 -0.66 10.43 1.89
C ILE A 57 -1.73 9.58 2.57
N LEU A 58 -2.20 10.00 3.75
CA LEU A 58 -3.30 9.33 4.44
C LEU A 58 -4.57 9.27 3.60
N ARG A 59 -4.87 10.35 2.86
CA ARG A 59 -5.98 10.36 1.90
C ARG A 59 -5.76 9.35 0.76
N ARG A 60 -4.56 9.30 0.18
CA ARG A 60 -4.24 8.35 -0.88
C ARG A 60 -4.29 6.89 -0.41
N LEU A 61 -3.83 6.62 0.81
CA LEU A 61 -3.97 5.32 1.46
C LEU A 61 -5.45 4.96 1.70
N ALA A 62 -6.29 5.93 2.06
CA ALA A 62 -7.73 5.70 2.21
C ALA A 62 -8.41 5.40 0.86
N GLU A 63 -8.06 6.12 -0.21
CA GLU A 63 -8.53 5.84 -1.58
C GLU A 63 -8.15 4.42 -1.99
N ARG A 64 -6.88 4.04 -1.79
CA ARG A 64 -6.40 2.69 -2.10
C ARG A 64 -7.12 1.60 -1.30
N ALA A 65 -7.48 1.87 -0.05
CA ALA A 65 -8.25 0.93 0.76
C ALA A 65 -9.66 0.68 0.20
N GLN A 66 -10.29 1.69 -0.39
CA GLN A 66 -11.58 1.52 -1.05
C GLN A 66 -11.46 0.72 -2.34
N GLU A 67 -10.39 0.95 -3.12
CA GLU A 67 -10.10 0.16 -4.32
C GLU A 67 -9.94 -1.33 -4.00
N ILE A 68 -9.11 -1.67 -3.00
CA ILE A 68 -8.89 -3.06 -2.57
C ILE A 68 -10.22 -3.71 -2.16
N ARG A 69 -11.03 -3.04 -1.33
CA ARG A 69 -12.35 -3.55 -0.92
C ARG A 69 -13.34 -3.73 -2.07
N THR A 70 -13.20 -2.94 -3.13
CA THR A 70 -14.04 -3.03 -4.33
C THR A 70 -13.58 -4.19 -5.21
N GLN A 71 -12.28 -4.49 -5.25
CA GLN A 71 -11.70 -5.61 -5.99
C GLN A 71 -11.93 -6.96 -5.30
N GLU A 72 -12.01 -6.98 -3.97
CA GLU A 72 -12.33 -8.17 -3.17
C GLU A 72 -13.82 -8.57 -3.21
N LYS A 73 -14.66 -7.83 -3.95
CA LYS A 73 -16.11 -7.99 -4.01
C LYS A 73 -16.56 -8.56 -5.35
#